data_AF-U7NE70-F1
#
_entry.id   AF-U7NE70-F1
#
_cell.length_a   1.000
_cell.length_b   1.000
_cell.length_c   1.000
_cell.angle_alpha   90.00
_cell.angle_beta   90.00
_cell.angle_gamma   90.00
#
_symmetry.space_group_name_H-M   'P 1'
#
loop_
_entity.id
_entity.type
_entity.pdbx_description
1 polymer ?
#
loop_
_entity_poly.entity_id
_entity_poly.type
_entity_poly.pdbx_seq_one_letter_code
_entity_poly.pdbx_strand_id
1 'polypeptide(L)'
;MGVYRLKPGFWGHLVIALAWLGFLAVANRQASQPVTSIFPYLAPVVFFAWVYNAKWGFFFAGIATLAALPGDYVETHTRAQLLHAGFSTYAQLTGAVIGCVLAKIVIERSGRS
;
A
#
# COMPACT_ATOMS: atom_id res chain seq x y z
N MET A 1 -20.70 -14.93 14.71
CA MET A 1 -20.16 -13.84 13.87
C MET A 1 -19.39 -12.88 14.76
N GLY A 2 -18.06 -13.03 14.83
CA GLY A 2 -17.22 -12.22 15.71
C GLY A 2 -16.95 -10.86 15.08
N VAL A 3 -17.50 -9.80 15.65
CA VAL A 3 -17.13 -8.43 15.31
C VAL A 3 -15.67 -8.26 15.72
N TYR A 4 -14.77 -8.16 14.74
CA TYR A 4 -13.36 -7.83 14.97
C TYR A 4 -13.33 -6.56 15.81
N ARG A 5 -12.94 -6.67 17.08
CA ARG A 5 -12.64 -5.51 17.93
C ARG A 5 -11.48 -4.77 17.27
N LEU A 6 -11.80 -3.82 16.39
CA LEU A 6 -10.82 -2.96 15.76
C LEU A 6 -10.07 -2.25 16.89
N LYS A 7 -8.72 -2.30 16.87
CA LYS A 7 -7.92 -1.66 17.92
C LYS A 7 -8.33 -0.19 18.03
N PRO A 8 -8.40 0.37 19.25
CA PRO A 8 -8.65 1.80 19.43
C PRO A 8 -7.65 2.60 18.57
N GLY A 9 -8.16 3.52 17.74
CA GLY A 9 -7.36 4.29 16.79
C GLY A 9 -7.37 3.79 15.33
N PHE A 10 -7.97 2.63 15.03
CA PHE A 10 -8.09 2.12 13.65
C PHE A 10 -8.67 3.15 12.67
N TRP A 11 -9.78 3.79 13.04
CA TRP A 11 -10.42 4.80 12.20
C TRP A 11 -9.53 6.02 11.94
N GLY A 12 -8.78 6.47 12.94
CA GLY A 12 -7.82 7.56 12.77
C GLY A 12 -6.70 7.20 11.81
N HIS A 13 -6.09 6.02 11.99
CA HIS A 13 -5.06 5.54 11.07
C HIS A 13 -5.58 5.31 9.65
N LEU A 14 -6.82 4.85 9.51
CA LEU A 14 -7.48 4.67 8.21
C LEU A 14 -7.64 6.02 7.49
N VAL A 15 -8.16 7.03 8.19
CA VAL A 15 -8.33 8.39 7.63
C VAL A 15 -6.98 8.98 7.23
N ILE A 16 -5.96 8.85 8.08
CA ILE A 16 -4.61 9.38 7.79
C ILE A 16 -3.99 8.66 6.58
N ALA A 17 -4.10 7.33 6.50
CA ALA A 17 -3.52 6.58 5.39
C ALA A 17 -4.25 6.85 4.07
N LEU A 18 -5.57 7.01 4.09
CA LEU A 18 -6.33 7.41 2.92
C LEU A 18 -6.00 8.84 2.50
N ALA A 19 -5.87 9.77 3.45
CA ALA A 19 -5.44 11.14 3.18
C ALA A 19 -4.02 11.18 2.59
N TRP A 20 -3.11 10.36 3.10
CA TRP A 20 -1.74 10.21 2.60
C TRP A 20 -1.70 9.69 1.16
N LEU A 21 -2.41 8.60 0.88
CA LEU A 21 -2.50 8.04 -0.47
C LEU A 21 -3.22 8.97 -1.43
N GLY A 22 -4.27 9.66 -0.97
CA GLY A 22 -4.98 10.68 -1.74
C GLY A 22 -4.08 11.87 -2.08
N PHE A 23 -3.30 12.36 -1.12
CA PHE A 23 -2.31 13.41 -1.34
C PHE A 23 -1.26 12.96 -2.37
N LEU A 24 -0.71 11.75 -2.24
CA LEU A 24 0.25 11.20 -3.21
C LEU A 24 -0.36 11.08 -4.60
N ALA A 25 -1.60 10.63 -4.73
CA ALA A 25 -2.29 10.54 -6.02
C ALA A 25 -2.46 11.92 -6.68
N VAL A 26 -2.84 12.94 -5.89
CA VAL A 26 -2.98 14.32 -6.39
C VAL A 26 -1.62 14.92 -6.75
N ALA A 27 -0.60 14.72 -5.92
CA ALA A 27 0.77 15.16 -6.18
C ALA A 27 1.32 14.51 -7.45
N ASN A 28 1.05 13.21 -7.66
CA ASN A 28 1.42 12.49 -8.87
C ASN A 28 0.80 13.05 -10.15
N ARG A 29 -0.41 13.62 -10.05
CA ARG A 29 -1.10 14.23 -11.19
C ARG A 29 -0.66 15.66 -11.47
N GLN A 30 -0.20 16.39 -10.46
CA GLN A 30 0.20 17.80 -10.61
C GLN A 30 1.70 17.97 -10.90
N ALA A 31 2.53 16.99 -10.51
CA ALA A 31 3.97 17.06 -10.71
C ALA A 31 4.34 16.82 -12.18
N SER A 32 5.16 17.72 -12.75
CA SER A 32 5.73 17.56 -14.11
C SER A 32 6.62 16.32 -14.25
N GLN A 33 7.05 15.75 -13.13
CA GLN A 33 7.67 14.44 -13.02
C GLN A 33 6.85 13.60 -12.04
N PRO A 34 6.16 12.54 -12.49
CA PRO A 34 5.42 11.67 -11.57
C PRO A 34 6.38 11.08 -10.54
N VAL A 35 5.89 10.88 -9.32
CA VAL A 35 6.61 10.16 -8.25
C VAL A 35 6.75 8.71 -8.69
N THR A 36 7.85 8.42 -9.36
CA THR A 36 8.25 7.08 -9.84
C THR A 36 8.71 6.16 -8.72
N SER A 37 8.90 6.71 -7.52
CA SER A 37 9.35 5.96 -6.35
C SER A 37 8.18 5.22 -5.68
N ILE A 38 8.36 3.93 -5.43
CA ILE A 38 7.35 3.08 -4.76
C ILE A 38 7.34 3.26 -3.23
N PHE A 39 8.40 3.83 -2.66
CA PHE A 39 8.58 3.98 -1.21
C PHE A 39 7.47 4.78 -0.49
N PRO A 40 6.94 5.90 -1.02
CA PRO A 40 5.87 6.65 -0.37
C PRO A 40 4.56 5.86 -0.25
N TYR A 41 4.34 4.95 -1.20
CA TYR A 41 3.17 4.08 -1.27
C TYR A 41 3.31 2.86 -0.34
N LEU A 42 4.54 2.41 -0.07
CA LEU A 42 4.83 1.32 0.85
C LEU A 42 4.54 1.67 2.32
N ALA A 43 4.70 2.94 2.72
CA ALA A 43 4.54 3.36 4.10
C ALA A 43 3.18 2.94 4.73
N PRO A 44 2.01 3.28 4.16
CA PRO A 44 0.73 2.82 4.69
C PRO A 44 0.55 1.30 4.57
N VAL A 45 1.07 0.68 3.51
CA VAL A 45 0.96 -0.77 3.27
C VAL A 45 1.67 -1.57 4.36
N VAL A 46 2.92 -1.24 4.65
CA VAL A 46 3.75 -1.90 5.67
C VAL A 46 3.19 -1.61 7.06
N PHE A 47 2.80 -0.37 7.34
CA PHE A 47 2.19 0.00 8.63
C PHE A 47 0.94 -0.83 8.92
N PHE A 48 0.00 -0.92 7.97
CA PHE A 48 -1.21 -1.71 8.16
C PHE A 48 -0.95 -3.21 8.21
N ALA A 49 -0.01 -3.73 7.41
CA ALA A 49 0.41 -5.12 7.50
C ALA A 49 0.93 -5.49 8.91
N TRP A 50 1.74 -4.60 9.49
CA TRP A 50 2.37 -4.83 10.79
C TRP A 50 1.42 -4.66 11.98
N VAL A 51 0.66 -3.55 12.00
CA VAL A 51 -0.18 -3.15 13.14
C VAL A 51 -1.53 -3.88 13.16
N TYR A 52 -2.10 -4.10 11.98
CA TYR A 52 -3.50 -4.55 11.82
C TYR A 52 -3.67 -5.90 11.13
N ASN A 53 -2.59 -6.56 10.71
CA ASN A 53 -2.51 -7.87 10.05
C ASN A 53 -2.36 -7.80 8.52
N ALA A 54 -1.86 -8.90 7.94
CA ALA A 54 -1.60 -9.06 6.51
C ALA A 54 -2.78 -8.68 5.60
N LYS A 55 -4.02 -9.01 6.00
CA LYS A 55 -5.24 -8.67 5.23
C LYS A 55 -5.36 -7.17 4.97
N TRP A 56 -5.07 -6.34 5.97
CA TRP A 56 -5.09 -4.88 5.82
C TRP A 56 -3.91 -4.39 4.99
N GLY A 57 -2.74 -5.02 5.13
CA GLY A 57 -1.59 -4.78 4.26
C GLY A 57 -1.93 -4.99 2.77
N PHE A 58 -2.51 -6.13 2.42
CA PHE A 58 -2.92 -6.43 1.04
C PHE A 58 -4.00 -5.49 0.51
N PHE A 59 -4.97 -5.12 1.36
CA PHE A 59 -5.99 -4.14 0.99
C PHE A 59 -5.38 -2.78 0.63
N PHE A 60 -4.48 -2.28 1.48
CA PHE A 60 -3.76 -1.02 1.22
C PHE A 60 -2.80 -1.13 0.05
N ALA A 61 -2.22 -2.31 -0.22
CA ALA A 61 -1.40 -2.52 -1.41
C ALA A 61 -2.20 -2.26 -2.69
N GLY A 62 -3.48 -2.70 -2.74
CA GLY A 62 -4.37 -2.38 -3.84
C GLY A 62 -4.65 -0.88 -3.98
N ILE A 63 -4.98 -0.19 -2.89
CA ILE A 63 -5.26 1.26 -2.91
C ILE A 63 -4.01 2.05 -3.31
N ALA A 64 -2.85 1.67 -2.78
CA ALA A 64 -1.58 2.29 -3.08
C ALA A 64 -1.18 2.10 -4.55
N THR A 65 -1.44 0.92 -5.15
CA THR A 65 -1.28 0.73 -6.60
C THR A 65 -2.18 1.66 -7.40
N LEU A 66 -3.43 1.86 -6.99
CA LEU A 66 -4.34 2.80 -7.67
C LEU A 66 -3.85 4.25 -7.55
N ALA A 67 -3.27 4.63 -6.42
CA ALA A 67 -2.68 5.96 -6.21
C ALA A 67 -1.38 6.17 -7.00
N ALA A 68 -0.60 5.10 -7.21
CA ALA A 68 0.66 5.12 -7.95
C ALA A 68 0.46 5.18 -9.47
N LEU A 69 -0.72 4.82 -10.00
CA LEU A 69 -1.04 4.96 -11.41
C LEU A 69 -1.16 6.44 -11.79
N PRO A 70 -0.29 6.98 -12.67
CA PRO A 70 -0.37 8.37 -13.06
C PRO A 70 -1.58 8.58 -13.98
N GLY A 71 -2.33 9.67 -13.77
CA GLY A 71 -3.55 9.97 -14.54
C GLY A 71 -3.29 10.07 -16.04
N ASP A 72 -2.11 10.57 -16.42
CA ASP A 72 -1.76 10.85 -17.82
C ASP A 72 -1.42 9.58 -18.64
N TYR A 73 -1.19 8.44 -17.97
CA TYR A 73 -1.01 7.14 -18.65
C TYR A 73 -2.32 6.57 -19.20
N VAL A 74 -3.48 7.07 -18.75
CA VAL A 74 -4.79 6.65 -19.25
C VAL A 74 -5.10 7.26 -20.62
N GLU A 75 -4.51 8.42 -20.95
CA GLU A 75 -4.75 9.12 -22.23
C GLU A 75 -3.69 8.83 -23.30
N THR A 76 -2.44 8.52 -22.94
CA THR A 76 -1.32 8.44 -23.91
C THR A 76 -0.76 7.04 -24.19
N HIS A 77 -1.05 6.03 -23.36
CA HIS A 77 -0.43 4.70 -23.46
C HIS A 77 -1.44 3.57 -23.75
N THR A 78 -1.00 2.51 -24.45
CA THR A 78 -1.83 1.34 -24.73
C THR A 78 -2.20 0.60 -23.44
N ARG A 79 -3.46 0.14 -23.33
CA ARG A 79 -4.01 -0.55 -22.14
C ARG A 79 -3.11 -1.64 -21.54
N ALA A 80 -2.29 -2.29 -22.37
CA ALA A 80 -1.34 -3.32 -21.95
C ALA A 80 -0.23 -2.78 -21.02
N GLN A 81 0.32 -1.59 -21.28
CA GLN A 81 1.37 -1.00 -20.44
C GLN A 81 0.81 -0.52 -19.09
N LEU A 82 -0.42 -0.01 -19.08
CA LEU A 82 -1.13 0.35 -17.85
C LEU A 82 -1.35 -0.87 -16.95
N LEU A 83 -1.81 -1.97 -17.53
CA LEU A 83 -2.02 -3.23 -16.82
C LEU A 83 -0.70 -3.81 -16.29
N HIS A 84 0.37 -3.75 -17.09
CA HIS A 84 1.69 -4.24 -16.65
C HIS A 84 2.26 -3.40 -15.49
N ALA A 85 2.19 -2.07 -15.58
CA ALA A 85 2.66 -1.17 -14.52
C ALA A 85 1.84 -1.33 -13.23
N GLY A 86 0.52 -1.43 -13.34
CA GLY A 86 -0.36 -1.69 -12.20
C GLY A 86 -0.09 -3.05 -11.56
N PHE A 87 0.05 -4.11 -12.36
CA PHE A 87 0.34 -5.45 -11.87
C PHE A 87 1.73 -5.54 -11.22
N SER A 88 2.76 -4.95 -11.84
CA SER A 88 4.11 -4.91 -11.28
C SER A 88 4.15 -4.15 -9.95
N THR A 89 3.49 -2.99 -9.87
CA THR A 89 3.40 -2.20 -8.62
C THR A 89 2.68 -2.98 -7.53
N TYR A 90 1.56 -3.62 -7.87
CA TYR A 90 0.84 -4.49 -6.92
C TYR A 90 1.69 -5.68 -6.46
N ALA A 91 2.43 -6.32 -7.35
CA ALA A 91 3.32 -7.42 -7.01
C ALA A 91 4.45 -6.97 -6.06
N GLN A 92 5.03 -5.79 -6.26
CA GLN A 92 6.03 -5.23 -5.35
C GLN A 92 5.45 -4.92 -3.97
N LEU A 93 4.28 -4.29 -3.91
CA LEU A 93 3.61 -3.97 -2.65
C LEU A 93 3.16 -5.24 -1.89
N THR A 94 2.65 -6.25 -2.59
CA THR A 94 2.30 -7.54 -1.98
C THR A 94 3.53 -8.27 -1.47
N GLY A 95 4.65 -8.24 -2.20
CA GLY A 95 5.95 -8.73 -1.74
C GLY A 95 6.40 -8.07 -0.43
N ALA A 96 6.23 -6.75 -0.31
CA ALA A 96 6.55 -6.04 0.92
C ALA A 96 5.64 -6.45 2.10
N VAL A 97 4.34 -6.69 1.86
CA VAL A 97 3.42 -7.22 2.88
C VAL A 97 3.88 -8.60 3.36
N ILE A 98 4.25 -9.48 2.43
CA ILE A 98 4.74 -10.83 2.78
C ILE A 98 6.03 -10.74 3.59
N GLY A 99 7.01 -9.95 3.15
CA GLY A 99 8.28 -9.75 3.87
C GLY A 99 8.05 -9.18 5.27
N CYS A 100 7.14 -8.21 5.40
CA CYS A 100 6.75 -7.61 6.67
C CYS A 100 6.11 -8.64 7.63
N VAL A 101 5.23 -9.50 7.12
CA VAL A 101 4.60 -10.57 7.92
C VAL A 101 5.61 -11.63 8.34
N LEU A 102 6.50 -12.04 7.43
CA LEU A 102 7.56 -13.00 7.73
C LEU A 102 8.52 -12.46 8.79
N ALA A 103 8.95 -11.20 8.67
CA ALA A 103 9.79 -10.54 9.66
C ALA A 103 9.12 -10.52 11.05
N LYS A 104 7.81 -10.24 11.11
CA LYS A 104 7.06 -10.27 12.37
C LYS A 104 7.06 -11.67 13.00
N ILE A 105 6.84 -12.71 12.19
CA ILE A 105 6.88 -14.11 12.66
C ILE A 105 8.26 -14.47 13.21
N VAL A 106 9.33 -14.05 12.53
CA VAL A 106 10.71 -14.31 12.98
C VAL A 106 10.98 -13.62 14.32
N ILE A 107 10.58 -12.35 14.48
CA ILE A 107 10.74 -11.62 15.74
C ILE A 107 9.99 -12.31 16.88
N GLU A 108 8.72 -12.67 16.66
CA GLU A 108 7.90 -13.36 17.65
C GLU A 108 8.46 -14.73 18.04
N ARG A 109 9.12 -15.43 17.10
CA ARG A 109 9.82 -16.70 17.39
C ARG A 109 11.13 -16.48 18.14
N SER A 110 11.89 -15.44 17.80
CA SER A 110 13.18 -15.13 18.44
C SER A 110 13.02 -14.66 19.90
N GLY A 111 11.95 -13.93 20.22
CA GLY A 111 11.66 -13.46 21.58
C GLY A 111 11.02 -14.51 22.50
N ARG A 112 10.81 -15.75 22.02
CA ARG A 112 10.30 -16.88 22.82
C ARG A 112 11.42 -17.87 23.19
N SER A 113 12.67 -17.57 22.86
CA SER A 113 13.88 -18.25 23.34
C SER A 113 14.42 -17.58 24.58
#